data_AF-A0A6H2U074-F1
#
_entry.id   AF-A0A6H2U074-F1
#
_cell.length_a   1.000
_cell.length_b   1.000
_cell.length_c   1.000
_cell.angle_alpha   90.00
_cell.angle_beta   90.00
_cell.angle_gamma   90.00
#
_symmetry.space_group_name_H-M   'P 1'
#
loop_
_entity.id
_entity.type
_entity.pdbx_description
1 polymer ?
#
loop_
_entity_poly.entity_id
_entity_poly.type
_entity_poly.pdbx_seq_one_letter_code
_entity_poly.pdbx_strand_id
1 'polypeptide(L)'
;PGVFDSLTQLTVLNLHTNQLQALPAGVFDRLVNLQRLWLNNNQLTSLPTGVFDKLTQLVHLELQSNQLKSIPRGAFDNLKSLTHILLYNNPWDCACSDILYLSGWLAQHAGKEQGQAVCSGTNTLVRAVTEASTSPSKCP
;
A
#
# COMPACT_ATOMS: atom_id res chain seq x y z
N PRO A 1 11.65 -17.80 -13.16
CA PRO A 1 11.11 -16.57 -13.80
C PRO A 1 9.76 -16.20 -13.18
N GLY A 2 9.61 -14.96 -12.70
CA GLY A 2 8.35 -14.41 -12.24
C GLY A 2 7.37 -14.17 -13.40
N VAL A 3 6.07 -14.19 -13.10
CA VAL A 3 4.99 -14.13 -14.11
C VAL A 3 5.02 -12.86 -14.97
N PHE A 4 5.61 -11.77 -14.47
CA PHE A 4 5.72 -10.49 -15.17
C PHE A 4 7.15 -10.13 -15.61
N ASP A 5 8.14 -10.99 -15.34
CA ASP A 5 9.56 -10.64 -15.50
C ASP A 5 9.94 -10.24 -16.93
N SER A 6 9.28 -10.81 -17.93
CA SER A 6 9.52 -10.51 -19.35
C SER A 6 8.78 -9.26 -19.85
N LEU A 7 7.78 -8.77 -19.12
CA LEU A 7 6.90 -7.66 -19.51
C LEU A 7 7.51 -6.30 -19.20
N THR A 8 8.80 -6.11 -19.50
CA THR A 8 9.60 -4.94 -19.08
C THR A 8 9.12 -3.59 -19.65
N GLN A 9 8.31 -3.62 -20.72
CA GLN A 9 7.74 -2.43 -21.36
C GLN A 9 6.36 -2.04 -20.80
N LEU A 10 5.85 -2.76 -19.80
CA LEU A 10 4.50 -2.59 -19.29
C LEU A 10 4.40 -1.30 -18.47
N THR A 11 3.44 -0.45 -18.83
CA THR A 11 3.18 0.86 -18.19
C THR A 11 1.92 0.85 -17.32
N VAL A 12 0.98 -0.06 -17.58
CA VAL A 12 -0.26 -0.22 -16.81
C VAL A 12 -0.48 -1.69 -16.50
N LEU A 13 -0.56 -2.04 -15.21
CA LEU A 13 -0.89 -3.37 -14.74
C LEU A 13 -2.22 -3.32 -13.97
N ASN A 14 -3.23 -3.97 -14.54
CA ASN A 14 -4.53 -4.12 -13.91
C ASN A 14 -4.69 -5.53 -13.33
N LEU A 15 -4.80 -5.63 -12.01
CA LEU A 15 -5.11 -6.85 -11.27
C LEU A 15 -6.33 -6.67 -10.35
N HIS A 16 -7.14 -5.62 -10.55
CA HIS A 16 -8.27 -5.33 -9.67
C HIS A 16 -9.38 -6.39 -9.79
N THR A 17 -10.22 -6.51 -8.76
CA THR A 17 -11.37 -7.43 -8.74
C THR A 17 -10.95 -8.88 -8.97
N ASN A 18 -10.00 -9.36 -8.16
CA ASN A 18 -9.55 -10.74 -8.16
C ASN A 18 -9.60 -11.31 -6.73
N GLN A 19 -9.04 -12.50 -6.54
CA GLN A 19 -8.99 -13.19 -5.25
C GLN A 19 -7.56 -13.31 -4.71
N LEU A 20 -6.69 -12.36 -5.04
CA LEU A 20 -5.29 -12.38 -4.60
C LEU A 20 -5.24 -12.18 -3.09
N GLN A 21 -4.68 -13.16 -2.37
CA GLN A 21 -4.49 -13.10 -0.92
C GLN A 21 -3.09 -12.62 -0.53
N ALA A 22 -2.11 -12.80 -1.43
CA ALA A 22 -0.73 -12.40 -1.23
C ALA A 22 -0.07 -12.04 -2.57
N LEU A 23 1.03 -11.30 -2.50
CA LEU A 23 1.92 -11.04 -3.62
C LEU A 23 3.26 -11.75 -3.37
N PRO A 24 3.84 -12.42 -4.38
CA PRO A 24 5.21 -12.92 -4.27
C PRO A 24 6.20 -11.76 -4.07
N ALA A 25 7.24 -11.97 -3.29
CA ALA A 25 8.32 -10.99 -3.16
C ALA A 25 8.97 -10.72 -4.53
N GLY A 26 9.22 -9.44 -4.83
CA GLY A 26 9.84 -9.01 -6.09
C GLY A 26 8.98 -9.17 -7.35
N VAL A 27 7.68 -9.49 -7.22
CA VAL A 27 6.79 -9.76 -8.38
C VAL A 27 6.72 -8.61 -9.40
N PHE A 28 7.04 -7.38 -8.99
CA PHE A 28 7.05 -6.20 -9.86
C PHE A 28 8.44 -5.65 -10.17
N ASP A 29 9.53 -6.29 -9.74
CA ASP A 29 10.88 -5.73 -9.80
C ASP A 29 11.39 -5.41 -11.21
N ARG A 30 10.88 -6.14 -12.22
CA ARG A 30 11.23 -5.95 -13.63
C ARG A 30 10.36 -4.90 -14.33
N LEU A 31 9.29 -4.42 -13.70
CA LEU A 31 8.32 -3.49 -14.27
C LEU A 31 8.73 -2.03 -14.03
N VAL A 32 9.97 -1.68 -14.35
CA VAL A 32 10.57 -0.36 -14.05
C VAL A 32 9.91 0.82 -14.78
N ASN A 33 9.11 0.54 -15.82
CA ASN A 33 8.34 1.52 -16.59
C ASN A 33 6.88 1.65 -16.13
N LEU A 34 6.49 0.94 -15.07
CA LEU A 34 5.11 0.91 -14.60
C LEU A 34 4.69 2.27 -14.06
N GLN A 35 3.57 2.79 -14.55
CA GLN A 35 2.98 4.07 -14.17
C GLN A 35 1.67 3.92 -13.40
N ARG A 36 0.92 2.85 -13.67
CA ARG A 36 -0.35 2.56 -12.97
C ARG A 36 -0.40 1.11 -12.52
N LEU A 37 -0.72 0.91 -11.24
CA LEU A 37 -0.89 -0.41 -10.64
C LEU A 37 -2.22 -0.45 -9.89
N TRP A 38 -3.10 -1.34 -10.34
CA TRP A 38 -4.40 -1.55 -9.71
C TRP A 38 -4.46 -2.92 -9.04
N LEU A 39 -4.52 -2.92 -7.71
CA LEU A 39 -4.57 -4.11 -6.85
C LEU A 39 -5.83 -4.10 -5.95
N ASN A 40 -6.72 -3.13 -6.13
CA ASN A 40 -7.93 -2.97 -5.37
C ASN A 40 -8.93 -4.12 -5.59
N ASN A 41 -9.88 -4.26 -4.67
CA ASN A 41 -10.89 -5.32 -4.69
C ASN A 41 -10.25 -6.73 -4.79
N ASN A 42 -9.27 -6.97 -3.92
CA ASN A 42 -8.62 -8.27 -3.71
C ASN A 42 -8.75 -8.67 -2.24
N GLN A 43 -7.98 -9.66 -1.80
CA GLN A 43 -8.00 -10.19 -0.43
C GLN A 43 -6.62 -10.06 0.23
N LEU A 44 -5.80 -9.08 -0.19
CA LEU A 44 -4.43 -8.92 0.29
C LEU A 44 -4.44 -8.61 1.79
N THR A 45 -3.80 -9.47 2.58
CA THR A 45 -3.69 -9.30 4.04
C THR A 45 -2.41 -8.59 4.47
N SER A 46 -1.39 -8.63 3.62
CA SER A 46 -0.08 -8.00 3.83
C SER A 46 0.60 -7.73 2.48
N LEU A 47 1.58 -6.83 2.49
CA LEU A 47 2.47 -6.59 1.35
C LEU A 47 3.88 -7.09 1.69
N PRO A 48 4.60 -7.73 0.76
CA PRO A 48 6.02 -8.02 0.96
C PRO A 48 6.83 -6.73 1.12
N THR A 49 7.82 -6.74 2.01
CA THR A 49 8.79 -5.64 2.14
C THR A 49 9.44 -5.36 0.79
N GLY A 50 9.47 -4.09 0.39
CA GLY A 50 10.10 -3.64 -0.85
C GLY A 50 9.36 -3.99 -2.14
N VAL A 51 8.13 -4.51 -2.09
CA VAL A 51 7.36 -4.93 -3.28
C VAL A 51 7.16 -3.82 -4.33
N PHE A 52 7.30 -2.56 -3.95
CA PHE A 52 7.18 -1.41 -4.85
C PHE A 52 8.50 -0.66 -5.09
N ASP A 53 9.64 -1.13 -4.57
CA ASP A 53 10.90 -0.37 -4.57
C ASP A 53 11.44 -0.03 -5.95
N LYS A 54 11.15 -0.86 -6.96
CA LYS A 54 11.59 -0.65 -8.34
C LYS A 54 10.63 0.21 -9.17
N LEU A 55 9.46 0.54 -8.64
CA LEU A 55 8.39 1.24 -9.36
C LEU A 55 8.54 2.77 -9.23
N THR A 56 9.72 3.30 -9.52
CA THR A 56 10.04 4.73 -9.34
C THR A 56 9.26 5.65 -10.28
N GLN A 57 8.72 5.11 -11.38
CA GLN A 57 7.84 5.81 -12.33
C GLN A 57 6.35 5.71 -11.99
N LEU A 58 5.97 5.02 -10.90
CA LEU A 58 4.56 4.82 -10.56
C LEU A 58 3.89 6.14 -10.19
N VAL A 59 2.80 6.45 -10.88
CA VAL A 59 2.01 7.68 -10.71
C VAL A 59 0.72 7.39 -9.94
N HIS A 60 0.15 6.20 -10.14
CA HIS A 60 -1.16 5.81 -9.60
C HIS A 60 -1.11 4.40 -8.99
N LEU A 61 -1.49 4.30 -7.72
CA LEU A 61 -1.54 3.03 -6.96
C LEU A 61 -2.90 2.86 -6.28
N GLU A 62 -3.59 1.76 -6.58
CA GLU A 62 -4.87 1.42 -5.95
C GLU A 62 -4.74 0.15 -5.10
N LEU A 63 -4.97 0.29 -3.79
CA LEU A 63 -4.95 -0.78 -2.80
C LEU A 63 -6.24 -0.83 -1.96
N GLN A 64 -7.20 0.06 -2.22
CA GLN A 64 -8.49 0.09 -1.51
C GLN A 64 -9.25 -1.24 -1.63
N SER A 65 -10.15 -1.51 -0.69
CA SER A 65 -10.95 -2.75 -0.69
C SER A 65 -10.07 -4.01 -0.70
N ASN A 66 -9.13 -4.08 0.25
CA ASN A 66 -8.33 -5.26 0.57
C ASN A 66 -8.47 -5.58 2.07
N GLN A 67 -7.61 -6.43 2.62
CA GLN A 67 -7.60 -6.84 4.03
C GLN A 67 -6.33 -6.37 4.75
N LEU A 68 -5.71 -5.28 4.28
CA LEU A 68 -4.46 -4.76 4.82
C LEU A 68 -4.70 -4.14 6.20
N LYS A 69 -3.87 -4.53 7.18
CA LYS A 69 -3.89 -3.97 8.54
C LYS A 69 -2.81 -2.91 8.76
N SER A 70 -1.70 -3.00 8.04
CA SER A 70 -0.58 -2.06 8.06
C SER A 70 0.12 -2.07 6.70
N ILE A 71 1.08 -1.17 6.53
CA ILE A 71 1.97 -1.13 5.37
C ILE A 71 3.41 -1.32 5.87
N PRO A 72 4.23 -2.19 5.24
CA PRO A 72 5.62 -2.36 5.62
C PRO A 72 6.36 -1.03 5.63
N ARG A 73 7.23 -0.83 6.63
CA ARG A 73 8.04 0.37 6.74
C ARG A 73 8.83 0.61 5.45
N GLY A 74 8.69 1.80 4.91
CA GLY A 74 9.40 2.24 3.70
C GLY A 74 8.77 1.82 2.37
N ALA A 75 7.64 1.11 2.37
CA ALA A 75 7.04 0.56 1.14
C ALA A 75 6.73 1.60 0.05
N PHE A 76 6.56 2.88 0.41
CA PHE A 76 6.26 3.97 -0.52
C PHE A 76 7.42 4.94 -0.72
N ASP A 77 8.57 4.73 -0.07
CA ASP A 77 9.66 5.71 -0.02
C ASP A 77 10.28 5.95 -1.40
N ASN A 78 10.30 4.93 -2.26
CA ASN A 78 10.84 4.99 -3.62
C ASN A 78 9.83 5.46 -4.68
N LEU A 79 8.56 5.65 -4.32
CA LEU A 79 7.49 6.07 -5.23
C LEU A 79 7.49 7.60 -5.47
N LYS A 80 8.60 8.12 -6.00
CA LYS A 80 8.84 9.56 -6.14
C LYS A 80 7.85 10.26 -7.08
N SER A 81 7.40 9.56 -8.13
CA SER A 81 6.42 10.07 -9.10
C SER A 81 4.96 9.91 -8.68
N LEU A 82 4.69 9.32 -7.51
CA LEU A 82 3.33 9.01 -7.09
C LEU A 82 2.54 10.29 -6.85
N THR A 83 1.36 10.37 -7.45
CA THR A 83 0.43 11.51 -7.32
C THR A 83 -0.92 11.07 -6.76
N HIS A 84 -1.32 9.83 -7.00
CA HIS A 84 -2.61 9.30 -6.56
C HIS A 84 -2.41 7.95 -5.87
N ILE A 85 -2.91 7.85 -4.64
CA ILE A 85 -2.97 6.60 -3.89
C ILE A 85 -4.34 6.43 -3.25
N LEU A 86 -4.94 5.25 -3.39
CA LEU A 86 -6.22 4.91 -2.80
C LEU A 86 -6.02 3.77 -1.78
N LEU A 87 -6.38 4.03 -0.52
CA LEU A 87 -6.14 3.13 0.63
C LEU A 87 -7.39 2.85 1.46
N TYR A 88 -8.51 3.51 1.17
CA TYR A 88 -9.75 3.37 1.93
C TYR A 88 -10.30 1.94 1.89
N ASN A 89 -11.25 1.62 2.77
CA ASN A 89 -11.85 0.28 2.84
C ASN A 89 -10.82 -0.85 3.02
N ASN A 90 -9.88 -0.64 3.94
CA ASN A 90 -8.98 -1.66 4.49
C ASN A 90 -9.12 -1.63 6.03
N PRO A 91 -9.02 -2.77 6.72
CA PRO A 91 -9.15 -2.84 8.17
C PRO A 91 -7.87 -2.40 8.89
N TRP A 92 -7.46 -1.14 8.71
CA TRP A 92 -6.22 -0.59 9.28
C TRP A 92 -6.20 -0.75 10.81
N ASP A 93 -5.19 -1.46 11.32
CA ASP A 93 -4.99 -1.71 12.75
C ASP A 93 -4.19 -0.56 13.35
N CYS A 94 -4.91 0.45 13.83
CA CYS A 94 -4.31 1.62 14.42
C CYS A 94 -3.89 1.45 15.89
N ALA A 95 -4.12 0.28 16.49
CA ALA A 95 -3.67 0.00 17.85
C ALA A 95 -2.23 -0.56 17.86
N CYS A 96 -1.84 -1.29 16.82
CA CYS A 96 -0.49 -1.77 16.58
C CYS A 96 0.45 -0.64 16.12
N SER A 97 1.71 -0.62 16.60
CA SER A 97 2.72 0.39 16.22
C SER A 97 3.17 0.32 14.76
N ASP A 98 2.93 -0.79 14.05
CA ASP A 98 3.29 -0.92 12.62
C ASP A 98 2.54 0.08 11.73
N ILE A 99 1.40 0.60 12.22
CA ILE A 99 0.64 1.65 11.51
C ILE A 99 1.41 2.97 11.41
N LEU A 100 2.40 3.21 12.27
CA LEU A 100 3.06 4.53 12.38
C LEU A 100 3.76 4.94 11.09
N TYR A 101 4.28 3.99 10.32
CA TYR A 101 4.80 4.30 8.99
C TYR A 101 3.73 4.89 8.09
N LEU A 102 2.58 4.20 7.97
CA LEU A 102 1.49 4.65 7.12
C LEU A 102 0.89 5.98 7.61
N SER A 103 0.65 6.11 8.91
CA SER A 103 0.15 7.34 9.52
C SER A 103 1.06 8.53 9.18
N GLY A 104 2.36 8.39 9.47
CA GLY A 104 3.34 9.44 9.20
C GLY A 104 3.48 9.78 7.71
N TRP A 105 3.48 8.76 6.86
CA TRP A 105 3.54 8.96 5.41
C TRP A 105 2.31 9.72 4.89
N LEU A 106 1.10 9.35 5.34
CA LEU A 106 -0.13 10.05 4.95
C LEU A 106 -0.20 11.48 5.51
N ALA A 107 0.31 11.72 6.72
CA ALA A 107 0.39 13.07 7.27
C ALA A 107 1.26 14.00 6.42
N GLN A 108 2.38 13.47 5.88
CA GLN A 108 3.29 14.22 5.01
C GLN A 108 2.80 14.34 3.56
N HIS A 109 1.99 13.39 3.10
CA HIS A 109 1.57 13.27 1.68
C HIS A 109 0.04 13.32 1.51
N ALA A 110 -0.67 14.01 2.39
CA ALA A 110 -2.13 14.04 2.43
C ALA A 110 -2.79 14.44 1.10
N GLY A 111 -2.12 15.27 0.28
CA GLY A 111 -2.61 15.66 -1.05
C GLY A 111 -2.57 14.55 -2.12
N LYS A 112 -1.87 13.44 -1.86
CA LYS A 112 -1.80 12.28 -2.77
C LYS A 112 -2.91 11.27 -2.52
N GLU A 113 -3.43 11.21 -1.29
CA GLU A 113 -4.47 10.27 -0.90
C GLU A 113 -5.81 10.67 -1.53
N GLN A 114 -6.42 9.75 -2.28
CA GLN A 114 -7.77 9.90 -2.80
C GLN A 114 -8.73 9.08 -1.94
N GLY A 115 -9.69 9.76 -1.30
CA GLY A 115 -10.49 9.18 -0.22
C GLY A 115 -9.79 9.29 1.13
N GLN A 116 -10.24 8.50 2.11
CA GLN A 116 -9.70 8.54 3.48
C GLN A 116 -9.53 7.12 4.02
N ALA A 117 -8.30 6.75 4.34
CA ALA A 117 -7.99 5.60 5.17
C ALA A 117 -8.42 5.88 6.61
N VAL A 118 -9.27 5.00 7.15
CA VAL A 118 -9.77 5.08 8.53
C VAL A 118 -9.40 3.82 9.30
N CYS A 119 -9.16 3.99 10.60
CA CYS A 119 -8.86 2.93 11.53
C CYS A 119 -10.05 1.99 11.71
N SER A 120 -9.78 0.69 11.74
CA SER A 120 -10.79 -0.32 12.04
C SER A 120 -11.40 -0.10 13.42
N GLY A 121 -12.74 -0.16 13.50
CA GLY A 121 -13.50 -0.05 14.75
C GLY A 121 -13.73 1.38 15.25
N THR A 122 -12.83 2.34 15.01
CA THR A 122 -12.98 3.73 15.49
C THR A 122 -13.38 4.72 14.40
N ASN A 123 -13.19 4.38 13.12
CA ASN A 123 -13.36 5.28 11.97
C ASN A 123 -12.54 6.58 12.04
N THR A 124 -11.52 6.63 12.90
CA THR A 124 -10.58 7.77 12.96
C THR A 124 -9.65 7.74 11.76
N LEU A 125 -9.26 8.90 11.23
CA LEU A 125 -8.32 8.96 10.11
C LEU A 125 -6.97 8.34 10.49
N VAL A 126 -6.43 7.47 9.64
CA VAL A 126 -5.12 6.82 9.88
C VAL A 126 -4.01 7.88 10.01
N ARG A 127 -4.04 8.93 9.19
CA ARG A 127 -3.07 10.06 9.25
C ARG A 127 -3.09 10.88 10.55
N ALA A 128 -4.09 10.68 11.41
CA ALA A 128 -4.22 11.33 12.71
C ALA A 128 -3.72 10.46 13.86
N VAL A 129 -3.29 9.22 13.60
CA VAL A 129 -2.78 8.29 14.60
C VAL A 129 -1.40 8.74 15.07
N THR A 130 -1.20 8.76 16.38
CA THR A 130 0.06 9.18 17.02
C THR A 130 0.71 8.02 17.75
N GLU A 131 2.03 8.07 17.95
CA GLU A 131 2.79 7.04 18.67
C GLU A 131 2.17 6.70 20.04
N ALA A 132 1.75 7.71 20.81
CA ALA A 132 1.12 7.56 22.12
C ALA A 132 -0.20 6.75 22.10
N SER A 133 -0.88 6.68 20.95
CA SER A 133 -2.11 5.90 20.78
C SER A 133 -1.89 4.45 20.34
N THR A 134 -0.64 4.09 20.01
CA THR A 134 -0.24 2.77 19.51
C THR A 134 0.59 2.00 20.55
N SER A 135 0.75 0.69 20.38
CA SER A 135 1.71 -0.10 21.15
C SER A 135 2.22 -1.31 20.35
N PRO A 136 3.53 -1.63 20.40
CA PRO A 136 4.07 -2.87 19.81
C PRO A 136 3.44 -4.14 20.41
N SER A 137 3.01 -4.09 21.68
CA SER A 137 2.37 -5.23 22.35
C SER A 137 0.96 -5.55 21.81
N LYS A 138 0.39 -4.68 20.97
CA LYS A 138 -0.92 -4.86 20.33
C LYS A 138 -0.80 -5.31 18.87
N CYS A 139 0.42 -5.55 18.40
CA CYS A 139 0.67 -6.10 17.07
C CYS A 139 0.48 -7.62 17.07
N PRO A 140 0.03 -8.21 15.94
CA PRO A 140 -0.13 -9.66 15.77
C PRO A 140 1.21 -10.41 15.73
#